data_AF-A0A4R7D643-F1
#
_entry.id   AF-A0A4R7D643-F1
#
_cell.length_a   1.000
_cell.length_b   1.000
_cell.length_c   1.000
_cell.angle_alpha   90.00
_cell.angle_beta   90.00
_cell.angle_gamma   90.00
#
_symmetry.space_group_name_H-M   'P 1'
#
loop_
_entity.id
_entity.type
_entity.pdbx_description
1 polymer ?
#
loop_
_entity_poly.entity_id
_entity_poly.type
_entity_poly.pdbx_seq_one_letter_code
_entity_poly.pdbx_strand_id
1 'polypeptide(L)'
;MKNLTLFCGFLLCFILSIPTIQAQDSLKLEAKVKQRMLLNQFESDYVLTASERIALKQSRITYQYRMKALLDSIDISDAKRKRILQELKKNPFSERVQTVIANHTVSDDNIKQ
;
A
#
# COMPACT_ATOMS: atom_id res chain seq x y z
N MET A 1 -59.01 -23.74 26.16
CA MET A 1 -58.18 -22.52 26.39
C MET A 1 -56.89 -22.82 27.16
N LYS A 2 -56.21 -23.95 26.93
CA LYS A 2 -54.97 -24.32 27.64
C LYS A 2 -53.71 -24.14 26.79
N ASN A 3 -53.90 -24.09 25.46
CA ASN A 3 -52.83 -24.01 24.47
C ASN A 3 -52.42 -22.55 24.21
N LEU A 4 -53.26 -21.58 24.60
CA LEU A 4 -53.00 -20.15 24.44
C LEU A 4 -52.07 -19.61 25.55
N THR A 5 -52.20 -20.14 26.77
CA THR A 5 -51.36 -19.78 27.92
C THR A 5 -49.92 -20.29 27.75
N LEU A 6 -49.73 -21.43 27.08
CA LEU A 6 -48.41 -22.02 26.81
C LEU A 6 -47.65 -21.25 25.72
N PHE A 7 -48.35 -20.79 24.67
CA PHE A 7 -47.76 -19.93 23.64
C PHE A 7 -47.42 -18.52 24.17
N CYS A 8 -48.24 -17.97 25.06
CA CYS A 8 -48.00 -16.66 25.67
C CYS A 8 -46.76 -16.66 26.60
N GLY A 9 -46.55 -17.75 27.35
CA GLY A 9 -45.35 -17.93 28.17
C GLY A 9 -44.06 -18.04 27.36
N PHE A 10 -44.12 -18.72 26.19
CA PHE A 10 -42.96 -18.86 25.31
C PHE A 10 -42.60 -17.54 24.61
N LEU A 11 -43.61 -16.74 24.22
CA LEU A 11 -43.41 -15.42 23.60
C LEU A 11 -42.82 -14.41 24.59
N LEU A 12 -43.20 -14.46 25.87
CA LEU A 12 -42.74 -13.52 26.90
C LEU A 12 -41.23 -13.70 27.22
N CYS A 13 -40.71 -14.92 27.15
CA CYS A 13 -39.29 -15.22 27.41
C CYS A 13 -38.36 -14.75 26.28
N PHE A 14 -38.85 -14.65 25.03
CA PHE A 14 -38.08 -14.13 23.90
C PHE A 14 -37.93 -12.60 23.92
N ILE A 15 -38.83 -11.87 24.58
CA ILE A 15 -38.79 -10.39 24.66
C ILE A 15 -37.86 -9.92 25.79
N LEU A 16 -37.67 -10.71 26.84
CA LEU A 16 -36.79 -10.39 27.97
C LEU A 16 -35.31 -10.75 27.75
N SER A 17 -34.96 -11.38 26.64
CA SER A 17 -33.59 -11.81 26.30
C SER A 17 -32.86 -10.86 25.33
N ILE A 18 -33.37 -9.64 25.13
CA ILE A 18 -32.59 -8.57 24.49
C ILE A 18 -31.42 -8.27 25.43
N PRO A 19 -30.16 -8.56 25.06
CA PRO A 19 -29.06 -8.37 25.97
C PRO A 19 -28.81 -6.86 26.12
N THR A 20 -28.63 -6.42 27.35
CA THR A 20 -28.09 -5.10 27.69
C THR A 20 -26.64 -4.99 27.20
N ILE A 21 -26.46 -4.83 25.89
CA ILE A 21 -25.17 -4.56 25.23
C ILE A 21 -25.22 -3.11 24.72
N GLN A 22 -25.60 -2.16 25.57
CA GLN A 22 -25.44 -0.73 25.29
C GLN A 22 -25.20 0.03 26.60
N ALA A 23 -24.06 -0.23 27.24
CA ALA A 23 -23.59 0.60 28.35
C ALA A 23 -22.05 0.67 28.48
N GLN A 24 -21.28 0.14 27.51
CA GLN A 24 -19.81 0.27 27.47
C GLN A 24 -19.33 1.13 26.30
N ASP A 25 -20.16 2.07 25.82
CA ASP A 25 -19.77 3.05 24.79
C ASP A 25 -19.23 4.37 25.37
N SER A 26 -18.91 4.41 26.66
CA SER A 26 -18.17 5.53 27.24
C SER A 26 -16.74 5.08 27.57
N LEU A 27 -15.80 5.61 26.79
CA LEU A 27 -14.35 5.60 27.03
C LEU A 27 -13.57 4.39 26.51
N LYS A 28 -13.82 3.98 25.26
CA LYS A 28 -12.66 3.67 24.40
C LYS A 28 -11.99 5.00 24.08
N LEU A 29 -11.18 5.50 25.00
CA LEU A 29 -10.08 6.37 24.60
C LEU A 29 -9.28 5.52 23.61
N GLU A 30 -9.45 5.79 22.31
CA GLU A 30 -8.47 5.40 21.31
C GLU A 30 -7.17 6.09 21.70
N ALA A 31 -6.46 5.51 22.67
CA ALA A 31 -5.07 5.79 22.92
C ALA A 31 -4.35 5.27 21.68
N LYS A 32 -4.35 6.09 20.63
CA LYS A 32 -3.53 5.91 19.45
C LYS A 32 -2.10 6.11 19.93
N VAL A 33 -1.54 5.07 20.54
CA VAL A 33 -0.16 5.02 20.96
C VAL A 33 0.65 5.23 19.69
N LYS A 34 1.09 6.47 19.47
CA LYS A 34 2.05 6.79 18.42
C LYS A 34 3.34 6.13 18.87
N GLN A 35 3.59 4.91 18.41
CA GLN A 35 4.91 4.29 18.50
C GLN A 35 5.89 5.23 17.77
N ARG A 36 6.56 6.09 18.53
CA ARG A 36 7.63 6.94 18.01
C ARG A 36 8.88 6.08 18.01
N MET A 37 9.54 5.96 16.86
CA MET A 37 10.88 5.39 16.82
C MET A 37 11.78 6.24 17.72
N LEU A 38 12.61 5.61 18.55
CA LEU A 38 13.50 6.32 19.49
C LEU A 38 14.35 7.38 18.77
N LEU A 39 14.77 7.11 17.53
CA LEU A 39 15.51 8.05 16.69
C LEU A 39 14.78 9.40 16.50
N ASN A 40 13.45 9.39 16.40
CA ASN A 40 12.65 10.61 16.24
C ASN A 40 12.69 11.51 17.49
N GLN A 41 13.11 10.99 18.64
CA GLN A 41 13.21 11.74 19.89
C GLN A 41 14.52 12.53 19.98
N PHE A 42 15.57 12.10 19.26
CA PHE A 42 16.91 12.67 19.34
C PHE A 42 17.32 13.45 18.09
N GLU A 43 16.81 13.06 16.92
CA GLU A 43 17.21 13.64 15.62
C GLU A 43 16.01 13.83 14.69
N SER A 44 14.98 14.54 15.16
CA SER A 44 13.72 14.71 14.40
C SER A 44 13.92 15.32 13.02
N ASP A 45 14.90 16.22 12.87
CA ASP A 45 15.13 16.98 11.64
C ASP A 45 15.73 16.13 10.53
N TYR A 46 16.34 15.00 10.89
CA TYR A 46 16.88 14.02 9.93
C TYR A 46 15.88 12.90 9.60
N VAL A 47 14.75 12.83 10.32
CA VAL A 47 13.72 11.81 10.09
C VAL A 47 12.61 12.37 9.22
N LEU A 48 12.46 11.79 8.04
CA LEU A 48 11.35 12.08 7.13
C LEU A 48 9.99 11.89 7.81
N THR A 49 9.13 12.88 7.62
CA THR A 49 7.73 12.84 8.06
C THR A 49 6.98 11.67 7.41
N ALA A 50 5.84 11.30 7.98
CA ALA A 50 5.01 10.25 7.39
C ALA A 50 4.54 10.61 5.96
N SER A 51 4.18 11.87 5.73
CA SER A 51 3.78 12.39 4.42
C SER A 51 4.90 12.31 3.39
N GLU A 52 6.13 12.70 3.75
CA GLU A 52 7.28 12.61 2.84
C GLU A 52 7.60 11.17 2.48
N ARG A 53 7.56 10.25 3.46
CA ARG A 53 7.77 8.82 3.18
C ARG A 53 6.72 8.25 2.23
N ILE A 54 5.45 8.65 2.38
CA ILE A 54 4.37 8.26 1.47
C ILE A 54 4.62 8.83 0.07
N ALA A 55 4.98 10.12 -0.02
CA ALA A 55 5.29 10.77 -1.29
C ALA A 55 6.47 10.10 -2.02
N LEU A 56 7.56 9.78 -1.31
CA LEU A 56 8.70 9.06 -1.86
C LEU A 56 8.37 7.64 -2.30
N LYS A 57 7.47 6.95 -1.57
CA LYS A 57 6.99 5.64 -1.99
C LYS A 57 6.17 5.74 -3.27
N GLN A 58 5.30 6.74 -3.37
CA GLN A 58 4.49 6.96 -4.56
C GLN A 58 5.35 7.35 -5.76
N SER A 59 6.32 8.24 -5.60
CA SER A 59 7.24 8.62 -6.66
C SER A 59 8.05 7.44 -7.17
N ARG A 60 8.52 6.56 -6.26
CA ARG A 60 9.19 5.31 -6.60
C ARG A 60 8.31 4.40 -7.47
N ILE A 61 7.04 4.22 -7.10
CA ILE A 61 6.09 3.40 -7.85
C ILE A 61 5.82 3.99 -9.24
N THR A 62 5.55 5.30 -9.31
CA THR A 62 5.32 5.99 -10.58
C THR A 62 6.53 5.88 -11.51
N TYR A 63 7.74 6.07 -10.99
CA TYR A 63 8.97 5.89 -11.77
C TYR A 63 9.10 4.46 -12.31
N GLN A 64 8.83 3.47 -11.47
CA GLN A 64 8.87 2.06 -11.87
C GLN A 64 7.91 1.75 -13.03
N TYR A 65 6.68 2.27 -12.99
CA TYR A 65 5.73 2.12 -14.08
C TYR A 65 6.20 2.78 -15.37
N ARG A 66 6.76 3.99 -15.28
CA ARG A 66 7.33 4.69 -16.45
C ARG A 66 8.47 3.90 -17.08
N MET A 67 9.41 3.40 -16.28
CA MET A 67 10.53 2.59 -16.78
C MET A 67 10.04 1.28 -17.39
N LYS A 68 9.02 0.64 -16.80
CA LYS A 68 8.40 -0.55 -17.39
C LYS A 68 7.83 -0.24 -18.77
N ALA A 69 7.10 0.86 -18.92
CA ALA A 69 6.51 1.26 -20.19
C ALA A 69 7.59 1.50 -21.27
N LEU A 70 8.71 2.14 -20.91
CA LEU A 70 9.86 2.30 -21.81
C LEU A 70 10.49 0.96 -22.20
N LEU A 71 10.66 0.04 -21.24
CA LEU A 71 11.16 -1.30 -21.56
C LEU A 71 10.21 -2.04 -22.50
N ASP A 72 8.90 -1.89 -22.32
CA ASP A 72 7.87 -2.50 -23.17
C ASP A 72 7.91 -1.98 -24.62
N SER A 73 8.35 -0.74 -24.85
CA SER A 73 8.52 -0.19 -26.21
C SER A 73 9.83 -0.57 -26.89
N ILE A 74 10.81 -1.09 -26.15
CA ILE A 74 12.12 -1.44 -26.69
C ILE A 74 12.10 -2.87 -27.28
N ASP A 75 12.72 -3.02 -28.45
CA ASP A 75 12.96 -4.33 -29.06
C ASP A 75 14.16 -5.04 -28.40
N ILE A 76 13.85 -5.96 -27.49
CA ILE A 76 14.80 -6.84 -26.81
C ILE A 76 14.20 -8.23 -26.69
N SER A 77 15.08 -9.24 -26.62
CA SER A 77 14.66 -10.62 -26.39
C SER A 77 13.90 -10.78 -25.06
N ASP A 78 12.92 -11.69 -25.05
CA ASP A 78 12.07 -11.94 -23.89
C ASP A 78 12.86 -12.34 -22.63
N ALA A 79 13.93 -13.11 -22.81
CA ALA A 79 14.83 -13.48 -21.73
C ALA A 79 15.51 -12.25 -21.10
N LYS A 80 15.95 -11.29 -21.93
CA LYS A 80 16.52 -10.03 -21.45
C LYS A 80 15.45 -9.18 -20.77
N ARG A 81 14.27 -9.03 -21.40
CA ARG A 81 13.11 -8.31 -20.84
C ARG A 81 12.76 -8.80 -19.44
N LYS A 82 12.61 -10.12 -19.26
CA LYS A 82 12.30 -10.73 -17.96
C LYS A 82 13.34 -10.42 -16.89
N ARG A 83 14.64 -10.51 -17.23
CA ARG A 83 15.74 -10.21 -16.30
C ARG A 83 15.73 -8.73 -15.87
N ILE A 84 15.57 -7.81 -16.83
CA ILE A 84 15.54 -6.37 -16.56
C ILE A 84 14.29 -5.98 -15.75
N LEU A 85 13.13 -6.58 -16.02
CA LEU A 85 11.91 -6.34 -15.23
C LEU A 85 12.04 -6.83 -13.78
N GLN A 86 12.69 -7.97 -13.56
CA GLN A 86 12.99 -8.46 -12.20
C GLN A 86 13.92 -7.49 -11.46
N GLU A 87 14.89 -6.93 -12.17
CA GLU A 87 15.82 -5.96 -11.62
C GLU A 87 15.13 -4.63 -11.28
N LEU A 88 14.32 -4.11 -12.22
CA LEU A 88 13.48 -2.93 -12.01
C LEU A 88 12.53 -3.11 -10.81
N LYS A 89 12.01 -4.33 -10.59
CA LYS A 89 11.18 -4.67 -9.42
C LYS A 89 11.95 -4.53 -8.09
N LYS A 90 13.22 -4.94 -8.08
CA LYS A 90 14.09 -4.90 -6.89
C LYS A 90 14.64 -3.50 -6.63
N ASN A 91 15.18 -2.85 -7.67
CA ASN A 91 15.72 -1.51 -7.62
C ASN A 91 15.24 -0.71 -8.84
N PRO A 92 14.33 0.26 -8.65
CA PRO A 92 13.86 1.09 -9.76
C PRO A 92 14.99 1.92 -10.38
N PHE A 93 16.00 2.31 -9.61
CA PHE A 93 17.12 3.13 -10.06
C PHE A 93 18.36 2.30 -10.41
N SER A 94 18.19 1.03 -10.79
CA SER A 94 19.33 0.24 -11.25
C SER A 94 19.98 0.89 -12.47
N GLU A 95 21.31 1.05 -12.41
CA GLU A 95 22.11 1.54 -13.53
C GLU A 95 21.90 0.68 -14.78
N ARG A 96 21.86 -0.64 -14.61
CA ARG A 96 21.67 -1.57 -15.73
C ARG A 96 20.33 -1.40 -16.44
N VAL A 97 19.26 -1.11 -15.69
CA VAL A 97 17.95 -0.79 -16.30
C VAL A 97 18.07 0.50 -17.12
N GLN A 98 18.70 1.52 -16.56
CA GLN A 98 18.90 2.81 -17.22
C GLN A 98 19.77 2.68 -18.48
N THR A 99 20.88 1.94 -18.43
CA THR A 99 21.74 1.68 -19.58
C THR A 99 21.00 0.97 -20.70
N VAL A 100 20.18 -0.04 -20.39
CA VAL A 100 19.37 -0.73 -21.40
C VAL A 100 18.40 0.25 -22.06
N ILE A 101 17.69 1.06 -21.28
CA ILE A 101 16.77 2.05 -21.84
C ILE A 101 17.53 3.05 -22.72
N ALA A 102 18.60 3.67 -22.19
CA ALA A 102 19.40 4.67 -22.89
C ALA A 102 19.96 4.16 -24.23
N ASN A 103 20.52 2.95 -24.26
CA ASN A 103 21.10 2.37 -25.48
C ASN A 103 20.07 2.18 -26.60
N HIS A 104 18.78 2.06 -26.26
CA HIS A 104 17.71 1.86 -27.23
C HIS A 104 16.92 3.15 -27.51
N THR A 105 16.97 4.16 -26.64
CA THR A 105 16.32 5.46 -26.85
C THR A 105 17.23 6.49 -27.52
N VAL A 106 18.56 6.39 -27.35
CA VAL A 106 19.54 7.36 -27.89
C VAL A 106 19.91 7.09 -29.36
N SER A 107 19.33 6.06 -29.98
CA SER A 107 19.73 5.62 -31.32
C SER A 107 19.26 6.51 -32.48
N ASP A 108 18.41 7.51 -32.26
CA ASP A 108 17.85 8.34 -33.34
C ASP A 108 18.36 9.80 -33.40
N ASP A 109 19.15 10.27 -32.43
CA ASP A 109 19.61 11.68 -32.36
C ASP A 109 21.06 11.91 -32.86
N ASN A 110 21.71 10.90 -33.46
CA ASN A 110 23.03 11.06 -34.10
C ASN A 110 22.96 10.99 -35.64
N ILE A 111 21.95 11.61 -36.25
CA ILE A 111 21.89 11.82 -37.71
C ILE A 111 21.74 13.31 -38.00
N LYS A 112 22.87 13.92 -38.39
CA LYS A 112 23.09 15.27 -39.00
C LYS A 112 23.37 16.42 -38.02
N GLN A 113 24.66 16.60 -37.72
CA GLN A 113 25.29 17.92 -37.80
C GLN A 113 26.13 17.99 -39.08
#